data_AF-A0A139MCV8-F1
#
_entry.id   AF-A0A139MCV8-F1
#
_cell.length_a   1.000
_cell.length_b   1.000
_cell.length_c   1.000
_cell.angle_alpha   90.00
_cell.angle_beta   90.00
_cell.angle_gamma   90.00
#
_symmetry.space_group_name_H-M   'P 1'
#
loop_
_entity.id
_entity.type
_entity.pdbx_description
1 polymer ?
#
loop_
_entity_poly.entity_id
_entity_poly.type
_entity_poly.pdbx_seq_one_letter_code
_entity_poly.pdbx_strand_id
1 'polypeptide(L)'
;MKKWNVTLSTTEPYNYVGIINVRQGNINSEVMEAQIVQNGLPLDLTDCTATFQAFLGGEHVVERSCKIIDYKKGIVQYTFDEYTMQSLHRQKANIAFYKGEEEIVTTQDFTYFVIHAVSKTPGEMGSYWQTAEDLINDMKDYLNAGKGDFEDWFNSIKDILESIDPGGVLLGKVVAFEKLISERVPNGAWFFIEHDSEYQPEVKVTSYKNAIGTEEGGLDTGPSFGGETISVVPTFIGYDRMKIKIDIPSSFALAGEVVIEGNTLLIIDGENVLNFTLEGATITNGGVTNKI
;
A
#
# COMPACT_ATOMS: atom_id res chain seq x y z
N MET A 1 -1.84 10.80 30.08
CA MET A 1 -1.91 12.08 30.86
C MET A 1 -0.94 13.04 30.21
N LYS A 2 -1.36 14.27 29.87
CA LYS A 2 -0.48 15.25 29.23
C LYS A 2 0.55 15.77 30.22
N LYS A 3 1.83 15.73 29.84
CA LYS A 3 2.96 16.20 30.67
C LYS A 3 3.32 17.64 30.35
N TRP A 4 3.19 18.05 29.10
CA TRP A 4 3.49 19.40 28.64
C TRP A 4 2.28 20.05 27.98
N ASN A 5 2.08 21.33 28.27
CA ASN A 5 1.16 22.21 27.56
C ASN A 5 1.97 23.37 27.00
N VAL A 6 1.92 23.58 25.69
CA VAL A 6 2.69 24.60 24.99
C VAL A 6 1.79 25.45 24.09
N THR A 7 2.26 26.62 23.72
CA THR A 7 1.64 27.44 22.66
C THR A 7 2.64 27.52 21.51
N LEU A 8 2.19 27.17 20.31
CA LEU A 8 3.00 27.20 19.09
C LEU A 8 2.35 28.13 18.08
N SER A 9 3.11 29.12 17.65
CA SER A 9 2.72 30.12 16.68
C SER A 9 3.23 29.75 15.28
N THR A 10 2.44 30.10 14.26
CA THR A 10 2.84 30.03 12.85
C THR A 10 3.50 31.33 12.36
N THR A 11 3.27 32.44 13.06
CA THR A 11 3.66 33.80 12.61
C THR A 11 4.69 34.50 13.49
N GLU A 12 4.82 34.12 14.77
CA GLU A 12 5.86 34.69 15.63
C GLU A 12 7.23 34.14 15.23
N PRO A 13 8.34 34.89 15.34
CA PRO A 13 9.65 34.46 14.83
C PRO A 13 10.25 33.26 15.55
N TYR A 14 9.86 32.99 16.80
CA TYR A 14 10.37 31.87 17.59
C TYR A 14 9.30 31.37 18.56
N ASN A 15 9.13 30.05 18.64
CA ASN A 15 8.30 29.42 19.65
C ASN A 15 9.11 29.15 20.92
N TYR A 16 8.97 30.05 21.90
CA TYR A 16 9.58 29.91 23.22
C TYR A 16 8.74 28.99 24.11
N VAL A 17 8.92 27.69 23.93
CA VAL A 17 8.33 26.68 24.82
C VAL A 17 9.19 26.48 26.08
N GLY A 18 8.54 26.10 27.18
CA GLY A 18 9.24 25.63 28.36
C GLY A 18 10.07 24.36 28.06
N ILE A 19 10.95 23.96 28.97
CA ILE A 19 11.81 22.79 28.75
C ILE A 19 10.95 21.51 28.64
N ILE A 20 10.96 20.90 27.45
CA ILE A 20 10.35 19.60 27.19
C ILE A 20 11.46 18.54 27.27
N ASN A 21 11.44 17.70 28.31
CA ASN A 21 12.39 16.62 28.51
C ASN A 21 11.69 15.27 28.35
N VAL A 22 11.84 14.65 27.18
CA VAL A 22 11.31 13.31 26.90
C VAL A 22 12.38 12.28 27.19
N ARG A 23 11.97 11.12 27.72
CA ARG A 23 12.92 10.05 28.08
C ARG A 23 12.90 8.97 27.01
N GLN A 24 14.07 8.70 26.44
CA GLN A 24 14.24 7.65 25.43
C GLN A 24 13.69 6.30 25.92
N GLY A 25 12.89 5.64 25.09
CA GLY A 25 12.28 4.35 25.41
C GLY A 25 11.00 4.40 26.26
N ASN A 26 10.53 5.58 26.69
CA ASN A 26 9.22 5.72 27.31
C ASN A 26 8.12 5.75 26.24
N ILE A 27 7.41 4.64 26.07
CA ILE A 27 6.32 4.54 25.08
C ILE A 27 5.01 5.06 25.70
N ASN A 28 4.21 5.80 24.93
CA ASN A 28 2.83 6.21 25.26
C ASN A 28 2.63 7.09 26.51
N SER A 29 3.70 7.51 27.19
CA SER A 29 3.61 8.31 28.43
C SER A 29 4.15 9.73 28.27
N GLU A 30 4.94 10.00 27.24
CA GLU A 30 5.48 11.32 26.93
C GLU A 30 4.50 12.05 26.00
N VAL A 31 3.56 12.81 26.56
CA VAL A 31 2.49 13.47 25.79
C VAL A 31 2.57 14.98 25.94
N MET A 32 2.66 15.68 24.80
CA MET A 32 2.58 17.13 24.67
C MET A 32 1.23 17.53 24.06
N GLU A 33 0.61 18.56 24.62
CA GLU A 33 -0.52 19.26 24.02
C GLU A 33 -0.10 20.67 23.63
N ALA A 34 -0.37 21.06 22.39
CA ALA A 34 -0.03 22.34 21.82
C ALA A 34 -1.31 23.10 21.44
N GLN A 35 -1.39 24.34 21.93
CA GLN A 35 -2.33 25.35 21.46
C GLN A 35 -1.72 26.05 20.24
N ILE A 36 -2.33 25.89 19.07
CA ILE A 36 -1.84 26.46 17.82
C ILE A 36 -2.45 27.84 17.64
N VAL A 37 -1.60 28.82 17.35
CA VAL A 37 -2.00 30.21 17.15
C VAL A 37 -1.43 30.81 15.87
N GLN A 38 -2.18 31.73 15.28
CA GLN A 38 -1.76 32.55 14.15
C GLN A 38 -2.09 34.00 14.48
N ASN A 39 -1.10 34.89 14.41
CA ASN A 39 -1.22 36.28 14.85
C ASN A 39 -1.80 36.43 16.27
N GLY A 40 -1.44 35.51 17.18
CA GLY A 40 -1.87 35.52 18.57
C GLY A 40 -3.30 35.02 18.83
N LEU A 41 -4.04 34.58 17.79
CA LEU A 41 -5.37 34.00 17.92
C LEU A 41 -5.33 32.48 17.67
N PRO A 42 -6.17 31.67 18.34
CA PRO A 42 -6.31 30.25 18.05
C PRO A 42 -6.58 30.01 16.56
N LEU A 43 -5.83 29.07 15.96
CA LEU A 43 -6.01 28.71 14.57
C LEU A 43 -7.12 27.65 14.43
N ASP A 44 -8.09 27.90 13.55
CA ASP A 44 -9.12 26.92 13.20
C ASP A 44 -8.53 25.86 12.27
N LEU A 45 -8.50 24.61 12.74
CA LEU A 45 -7.92 23.46 12.02
C LEU A 45 -8.97 22.58 11.35
N THR A 46 -10.22 23.05 11.19
CA THR A 46 -11.29 22.26 10.56
C THR A 46 -10.86 21.72 9.19
N ASP A 47 -11.10 20.41 8.99
CA ASP A 47 -10.72 19.62 7.82
C ASP A 47 -9.21 19.45 7.60
N CYS A 48 -8.39 19.78 8.60
CA CYS A 48 -6.95 19.58 8.53
C CYS A 48 -6.51 18.25 9.15
N THR A 49 -5.38 17.72 8.66
CA THR A 49 -4.54 16.77 9.37
C THR A 49 -3.32 17.50 9.93
N ALA A 50 -2.61 16.88 10.89
CA ALA A 50 -1.45 17.47 11.53
C ALA A 50 -0.31 16.45 11.63
N THR A 51 0.91 16.86 11.34
CA THR A 51 2.11 16.04 11.46
C THR A 51 3.15 16.73 12.32
N PHE A 52 3.80 15.99 13.20
CA PHE A 52 4.96 16.40 13.96
C PHE A 52 6.20 16.12 13.14
N GLN A 53 6.98 17.16 12.84
CA GLN A 53 8.24 17.03 12.11
C GLN A 53 9.40 17.36 13.03
N ALA A 54 10.41 16.49 13.08
CA ALA A 54 11.60 16.69 13.90
C ALA A 54 12.89 16.51 13.11
N PHE A 55 13.83 17.40 13.35
CA PHE A 55 15.19 17.33 12.87
C PHE A 55 16.08 16.72 13.96
N LEU A 56 16.41 15.44 13.79
CA LEU A 56 17.17 14.65 14.76
C LEU A 56 18.66 14.67 14.47
N GLY A 57 19.46 14.96 15.49
CA GLY A 57 20.92 14.90 15.40
C GLY A 57 21.55 15.87 14.40
N GLY A 58 20.76 16.75 13.77
CA GLY A 58 21.23 17.66 12.74
C GLY A 58 21.24 17.08 11.31
N GLU A 59 20.74 15.86 11.10
CA GLU A 59 20.86 15.18 9.81
C GLU A 59 19.57 14.47 9.36
N HIS A 60 18.74 14.00 10.29
CA HIS A 60 17.59 13.14 9.97
C HIS A 60 16.25 13.84 10.21
N VAL A 61 15.30 13.67 9.30
CA VAL A 61 13.93 14.19 9.43
C VAL A 61 12.98 13.06 9.81
N VAL A 62 12.29 13.19 10.94
CA VAL A 62 11.15 12.33 11.30
C VAL A 62 9.86 13.09 11.01
N GLU A 63 8.87 12.40 10.44
CA GLU A 63 7.49 12.89 10.39
C GLU A 63 6.53 11.86 10.99
N ARG A 64 5.66 12.28 11.92
CA ARG A 64 4.67 11.43 12.60
C ARG A 64 3.33 12.13 12.72
N SER A 65 2.23 11.38 12.63
CA SER A 65 0.89 11.98 12.77
C SER A 65 0.63 12.51 14.19
N CYS A 66 0.04 13.69 14.27
CA CYS A 66 -0.52 14.27 15.48
C CYS A 66 -2.02 13.97 15.60
N LYS A 67 -2.55 14.05 16.82
CA LYS A 67 -4.00 13.99 17.06
C LYS A 67 -4.56 15.38 17.32
N ILE A 68 -5.49 15.85 16.49
CA ILE A 68 -6.23 17.09 16.75
C ILE A 68 -7.33 16.79 17.78
N ILE A 69 -7.33 17.52 18.90
CA ILE A 69 -8.25 17.33 20.02
C ILE A 69 -9.45 18.28 19.93
N ASP A 70 -9.20 19.53 19.54
CA ASP A 70 -10.24 20.55 19.32
C ASP A 70 -9.87 21.36 18.09
N TYR A 71 -10.62 21.14 16.99
CA TYR A 71 -10.37 21.79 15.70
C TYR A 71 -10.54 23.30 15.77
N LYS A 72 -11.64 23.77 16.37
CA LYS A 72 -11.98 25.21 16.41
C LYS A 72 -11.07 25.99 17.32
N LYS A 73 -10.60 25.37 18.40
CA LYS A 73 -9.62 25.98 19.29
C LYS A 73 -8.19 25.69 18.90
N GLY A 74 -7.90 24.95 17.83
CA GLY A 74 -6.52 24.65 17.44
C GLY A 74 -5.72 23.89 18.51
N ILE A 75 -6.32 22.89 19.17
CA ILE A 75 -5.63 22.08 20.17
C ILE A 75 -5.16 20.78 19.53
N VAL A 76 -3.85 20.56 19.56
CA VAL A 76 -3.18 19.40 18.96
C VAL A 76 -2.40 18.64 20.02
N GLN A 77 -2.39 17.32 19.94
CA GLN A 77 -1.67 16.45 20.86
C GLN A 77 -0.69 15.57 20.09
N TYR A 78 0.54 15.50 20.59
CA TYR A 78 1.56 14.58 20.12
C TYR A 78 2.05 13.70 21.26
N THR A 79 2.21 12.40 20.98
CA THR A 79 2.80 11.44 21.89
C THR A 79 4.16 11.06 21.30
N PHE A 80 5.23 11.39 22.01
CA PHE A 80 6.58 11.07 21.56
C PHE A 80 6.77 9.55 21.52
N ASP A 81 7.37 9.09 20.44
CA ASP A 81 7.57 7.68 20.10
C ASP A 81 9.06 7.35 19.94
N GLU A 82 9.36 6.08 19.67
CA GLU A 82 10.72 5.60 19.50
C GLU A 82 11.52 6.38 18.45
N TYR A 83 10.88 6.84 17.37
CA TYR A 83 11.52 7.58 16.29
C TYR A 83 11.91 8.99 16.75
N THR A 84 10.97 9.76 17.30
CA THR A 84 11.24 11.13 17.76
C THR A 84 12.13 11.21 19.00
N MET A 85 12.31 10.09 19.72
CA MET A 85 13.21 9.99 20.88
C MET A 85 14.53 9.27 20.57
N GLN A 86 14.86 9.05 19.29
CA GLN A 86 16.02 8.24 18.92
C GLN A 86 17.36 8.94 19.16
N SER A 87 17.43 10.26 18.97
CA SER A 87 18.66 11.04 19.15
C SER A 87 18.65 11.78 20.49
N LEU A 88 19.67 11.56 21.31
CA LEU A 88 19.81 12.17 22.63
C LEU A 88 20.09 13.67 22.52
N HIS A 89 19.83 14.41 23.61
CA HIS A 89 20.07 15.84 23.75
C HIS A 89 19.05 16.66 22.95
N ARG A 90 19.46 17.85 22.50
CA ARG A 90 18.59 18.89 21.95
C ARG A 90 18.17 18.56 20.53
N GLN A 91 16.86 18.52 20.29
CA GLN A 91 16.25 18.32 18.98
C GLN A 91 15.40 19.53 18.58
N LYS A 92 15.23 19.76 17.28
CA LYS A 92 14.40 20.83 16.71
C LYS A 92 13.15 20.20 16.09
N ALA A 93 11.98 20.78 16.32
CA ALA A 93 10.74 20.25 15.75
C ALA A 93 9.72 21.36 15.44
N ASN A 94 8.75 21.05 14.61
CA ASN A 94 7.56 21.87 14.35
C ASN A 94 6.33 20.96 14.14
N ILE A 95 5.17 21.57 13.91
CA ILE A 95 3.96 20.87 13.49
C ILE A 95 3.47 21.48 12.18
N ALA A 96 3.32 20.63 11.16
CA ALA A 96 2.77 20.97 9.85
C ALA A 96 1.30 20.54 9.76
N PHE A 97 0.50 21.31 9.02
CA PHE A 97 -0.93 21.08 8.84
C PHE A 97 -1.28 20.98 7.36
N TYR A 98 -2.13 20.02 7.01
CA TYR A 98 -2.50 19.72 5.63
C TYR A 98 -4.02 19.71 5.45
N LYS A 99 -4.49 20.15 4.28
CA LYS A 99 -5.87 19.90 3.82
C LYS A 99 -5.82 19.00 2.59
N GLY A 100 -6.22 17.74 2.77
CA GLY A 100 -5.92 16.71 1.77
C GLY A 100 -4.40 16.50 1.70
N GLU A 101 -3.81 16.69 0.52
CA GLU A 101 -2.36 16.55 0.28
C GLU A 101 -1.60 17.89 0.34
N GLU A 102 -2.30 19.03 0.44
CA GLU A 102 -1.68 20.36 0.42
C GLU A 102 -1.28 20.81 1.83
N GLU A 103 0.01 21.14 2.02
CA GLU A 103 0.50 21.79 3.25
C GLU A 103 0.02 23.23 3.30
N ILE A 104 -0.82 23.55 4.29
CA ILE A 104 -1.44 24.88 4.39
C ILE A 104 -0.66 25.82 5.30
N VAL A 105 -0.04 25.30 6.37
CA VAL A 105 0.73 26.09 7.33
C VAL A 105 1.56 25.17 8.23
N THR A 106 2.71 25.69 8.68
CA THR A 106 3.59 25.03 9.62
C THR A 106 3.92 25.98 10.77
N THR A 107 3.98 25.47 12.00
CA THR A 107 4.40 26.28 13.15
C THR A 107 5.86 26.67 13.01
N GLN A 108 6.29 27.76 13.62
CA GLN A 108 7.74 27.95 13.79
C GLN A 108 8.35 26.83 14.63
N ASP A 109 9.65 26.63 14.43
CA ASP A 109 10.38 25.60 15.14
C ASP A 109 10.45 25.87 16.64
N PHE A 110 10.33 24.80 17.42
CA PHE A 110 10.59 24.75 18.85
C PHE A 110 11.64 23.69 19.16
N THR A 111 12.01 23.59 20.44
CA THR A 111 13.05 22.67 20.91
C THR A 111 12.50 21.72 21.95
N TYR A 112 12.94 20.46 21.90
CA TYR A 112 12.78 19.50 22.98
C TYR A 112 14.11 18.77 23.23
N PHE A 113 14.21 18.10 24.37
CA PHE A 113 15.40 17.36 24.79
C PHE A 113 15.05 15.90 25.03
N VAL A 114 15.85 15.02 24.46
CA VAL A 114 15.78 13.59 24.72
C VAL A 114 16.83 13.23 25.77
N ILE A 115 16.39 12.65 26.89
CA ILE A 115 17.26 12.20 27.98
C ILE A 115 17.34 10.67 28.04
N HIS A 116 18.48 10.16 28.49
CA HIS A 116 18.66 8.72 28.67
C HIS A 116 17.65 8.10 29.64
N ALA A 117 17.12 6.93 29.30
CA ALA A 117 16.53 6.02 30.26
C ALA A 117 17.62 5.23 30.99
N VAL A 118 17.52 5.14 32.32
CA VAL A 118 18.43 4.33 33.14
C VAL A 118 18.19 2.83 32.93
N SER A 119 16.99 2.46 32.46
CA SER A 119 16.49 1.08 32.38
C SER A 119 16.61 0.43 30.99
N LYS A 120 17.31 1.05 30.03
CA LYS A 120 17.37 0.57 28.65
C LYS A 120 18.81 0.33 28.21
N THR A 121 19.04 -0.82 27.56
CA THR A 121 20.34 -1.19 26.99
C THR A 121 20.55 -0.53 25.62
N PRO A 122 21.81 -0.27 25.19
CA PRO A 122 22.10 0.30 23.86
C PRO A 122 21.44 -0.42 22.67
N GLY A 123 21.26 -1.74 22.75
CA GLY A 123 20.55 -2.52 21.72
C GLY A 123 19.03 -2.27 21.68
N GLU A 124 18.40 -1.98 22.83
CA GLU A 124 16.99 -1.59 22.90
C GLU A 124 16.75 -0.12 22.53
N MET A 125 17.82 0.68 22.45
CA MET A 125 17.76 2.09 22.09
C MET A 125 17.79 2.32 20.56
N GLY A 126 17.95 1.25 19.77
CA GLY A 126 17.54 1.08 18.37
C GLY A 126 17.98 2.15 17.34
N SER A 127 18.72 1.73 16.32
CA SER A 127 18.92 2.50 15.10
C SER A 127 17.71 2.32 14.16
N TYR A 128 16.58 2.97 14.47
CA TYR A 128 15.40 3.01 13.58
C TYR A 128 15.66 3.76 12.25
N TRP A 129 16.87 4.27 12.05
CA TRP A 129 17.35 4.97 10.86
C TRP A 129 18.16 4.08 9.92
N GLN A 130 17.74 2.84 9.68
CA GLN A 130 18.13 2.27 8.39
C GLN A 130 17.41 3.09 7.33
N THR A 131 18.17 3.83 6.54
CA THR A 131 17.58 4.58 5.44
C THR A 131 16.97 3.58 4.45
N ALA A 132 15.98 4.00 3.67
CA ALA A 132 15.51 3.18 2.56
C ALA A 132 16.67 2.75 1.64
N GLU A 133 17.72 3.57 1.54
CA GLU A 133 18.94 3.27 0.79
C GLU A 133 19.76 2.13 1.41
N ASP A 134 19.95 2.09 2.72
CA ASP A 134 20.63 0.99 3.41
C ASP A 134 19.86 -0.32 3.24
N LEU A 135 18.54 -0.30 3.40
CA LEU A 135 17.69 -1.48 3.16
C LEU A 135 17.79 -1.95 1.70
N ILE A 136 17.77 -1.01 0.74
CA ILE A 136 17.94 -1.33 -0.68
C ILE A 136 19.31 -1.97 -0.94
N ASN A 137 20.36 -1.49 -0.28
CA ASN A 137 21.70 -2.04 -0.42
C ASN A 137 21.79 -3.44 0.21
N ASP A 138 21.25 -3.64 1.41
CA ASP A 138 21.16 -4.97 2.05
C ASP A 138 20.39 -5.96 1.17
N MET A 139 19.27 -5.53 0.56
CA MET A 139 18.49 -6.35 -0.37
C MET A 139 19.28 -6.69 -1.64
N LYS A 140 20.03 -5.73 -2.20
CA LYS A 140 20.88 -5.96 -3.38
C LYS A 140 21.99 -6.95 -3.07
N ASP A 141 22.64 -6.82 -1.92
CA ASP A 141 23.72 -7.70 -1.50
C ASP A 141 23.22 -9.12 -1.28
N TYR A 142 22.05 -9.28 -0.64
CA TYR A 142 21.38 -10.58 -0.51
C TYR A 142 21.06 -11.21 -1.88
N LEU A 143 20.51 -10.43 -2.82
CA LEU A 143 20.18 -10.92 -4.17
C LEU A 143 21.45 -11.31 -4.96
N ASN A 144 22.53 -10.54 -4.83
CA ASN A 144 23.78 -10.80 -5.52
C ASN A 144 24.49 -12.05 -4.96
N ALA A 145 24.53 -12.20 -3.64
CA ALA A 145 25.06 -13.40 -3.00
C ALA A 145 24.23 -14.65 -3.38
N GLY A 146 22.90 -14.53 -3.31
CA GLY A 146 21.99 -15.64 -3.65
C GLY A 146 22.07 -16.09 -5.12
N LYS A 147 22.37 -15.18 -6.07
CA LYS A 147 22.64 -15.56 -7.47
C LYS A 147 23.87 -16.46 -7.60
N GLY A 148 24.96 -16.11 -6.94
CA GLY A 148 26.18 -16.92 -6.92
C GLY A 148 25.93 -18.30 -6.33
N ASP A 149 25.30 -18.35 -5.14
CA ASP A 149 24.96 -19.62 -4.46
C ASP A 149 24.07 -20.52 -5.32
N PHE A 150 23.10 -19.94 -6.04
CA PHE A 150 22.24 -20.69 -6.95
C PHE A 150 23.00 -21.23 -8.16
N GLU A 151 23.88 -20.44 -8.79
CA GLU A 151 24.68 -20.88 -9.94
C GLU A 151 25.64 -22.02 -9.55
N ASP A 152 26.30 -21.90 -8.41
CA ASP A 152 27.20 -22.94 -7.88
C ASP A 152 26.43 -24.22 -7.56
N TRP A 153 25.28 -24.10 -6.90
CA TRP A 153 24.39 -25.24 -6.65
C TRP A 153 23.90 -25.88 -7.95
N PHE A 154 23.40 -25.08 -8.91
CA PHE A 154 22.89 -25.57 -10.19
C PHE A 154 23.97 -26.33 -10.98
N ASN A 155 25.18 -25.77 -11.05
CA ASN A 155 26.32 -26.42 -11.69
C ASN A 155 26.68 -27.74 -11.01
N SER A 156 26.59 -27.81 -9.67
CA SER A 156 26.90 -29.03 -8.92
C SER A 156 25.95 -30.19 -9.20
N ILE A 157 24.71 -29.93 -9.65
CA ILE A 157 23.69 -30.95 -9.92
C ILE A 157 23.36 -31.10 -11.42
N LYS A 158 24.07 -30.39 -12.31
CA LYS A 158 23.73 -30.29 -13.73
C LYS A 158 23.57 -31.64 -14.43
N ASP A 159 24.51 -32.56 -14.22
CA ASP A 159 24.48 -33.89 -14.85
C ASP A 159 23.27 -34.73 -14.40
N ILE A 160 22.81 -34.53 -13.15
CA ILE A 160 21.59 -35.16 -12.64
C ILE A 160 20.36 -34.58 -13.34
N LEU A 161 20.31 -33.24 -13.50
CA LEU A 161 19.21 -32.57 -14.19
C LEU A 161 19.13 -32.97 -15.68
N GLU A 162 20.26 -33.13 -16.36
CA GLU A 162 20.29 -33.54 -17.77
C GLU A 162 19.80 -34.98 -17.98
N SER A 163 19.99 -35.86 -16.99
CA SER A 163 19.63 -37.27 -17.07
C SER A 163 18.24 -37.63 -16.55
N ILE A 164 17.49 -36.65 -16.01
CA ILE A 164 16.23 -36.90 -15.29
C ILE A 164 15.06 -37.34 -16.18
N ASP A 165 15.00 -36.89 -17.43
CA ASP A 165 13.94 -37.23 -18.38
C ASP A 165 14.50 -37.54 -19.79
N PRO A 166 15.10 -38.72 -19.96
CA PRO A 166 15.67 -39.13 -21.24
C PRO A 166 14.60 -39.11 -22.34
N GLY A 167 14.82 -38.28 -23.38
CA GLY A 167 13.92 -38.18 -24.52
C GLY A 167 12.64 -37.37 -24.27
N GLY A 168 12.50 -36.70 -23.11
CA GLY A 168 11.41 -35.72 -22.89
C GLY A 168 10.02 -36.33 -22.68
N VAL A 169 9.93 -37.59 -22.25
CA VAL A 169 8.64 -38.30 -22.13
C VAL A 169 7.81 -37.73 -20.98
N LEU A 170 8.43 -37.42 -19.84
CA LEU A 170 7.74 -36.78 -18.73
C LEU A 170 7.40 -35.34 -19.05
N LEU A 171 8.32 -34.60 -19.70
CA LEU A 171 8.08 -33.24 -20.13
C LEU A 171 6.82 -33.13 -21.01
N GLY A 172 6.66 -34.03 -21.98
CA GLY A 172 5.45 -34.05 -22.83
C GLY A 172 4.15 -34.25 -22.04
N LYS A 173 4.17 -35.06 -20.98
CA LYS A 173 3.01 -35.25 -20.09
C LYS A 173 2.75 -34.03 -19.20
N VAL A 174 3.81 -33.43 -18.66
CA VAL A 174 3.71 -32.23 -17.82
C VAL A 174 3.16 -31.05 -18.62
N VAL A 175 3.60 -30.85 -19.86
CA VAL A 175 3.05 -29.79 -20.74
C VAL A 175 1.56 -30.00 -21.03
N ALA A 176 1.14 -31.25 -21.26
CA ALA A 176 -0.29 -31.56 -21.44
C ALA A 176 -1.11 -31.27 -20.17
N PHE A 177 -0.53 -31.54 -18.99
CA PHE A 177 -1.17 -31.25 -17.71
C PHE A 177 -1.20 -29.73 -17.42
N GLU A 178 -0.13 -29.01 -17.76
CA GLU A 178 -0.06 -27.55 -17.65
C GLU A 178 -1.15 -26.88 -18.49
N LYS A 179 -1.40 -27.38 -19.72
CA LYS A 179 -2.51 -26.90 -20.54
C LYS A 179 -3.87 -27.12 -19.87
N LEU A 180 -4.09 -28.27 -19.22
CA LEU A 180 -5.33 -28.51 -18.48
C LEU A 180 -5.47 -27.58 -17.27
N ILE A 181 -4.37 -27.32 -16.56
CA ILE A 181 -4.35 -26.38 -15.43
C ILE A 181 -4.66 -24.96 -15.91
N SER A 182 -4.04 -24.50 -16.99
CA SER A 182 -4.23 -23.13 -17.51
C SER A 182 -5.67 -22.87 -17.98
N GLU A 183 -6.43 -23.90 -18.31
CA GLU A 183 -7.84 -23.83 -18.71
C GLU A 183 -8.83 -23.98 -17.55
N ARG A 184 -8.43 -24.62 -16.43
CA ARG A 184 -9.38 -25.09 -15.40
C ARG A 184 -9.11 -24.59 -13.99
N VAL A 185 -7.85 -24.28 -13.67
CA VAL A 185 -7.44 -23.95 -12.30
C VAL A 185 -7.28 -22.43 -12.17
N PRO A 186 -8.01 -21.78 -11.24
CA PRO A 186 -7.93 -20.35 -11.03
C PRO A 186 -6.66 -19.96 -10.26
N ASN A 187 -5.52 -19.91 -10.96
CA ASN A 187 -4.22 -19.51 -10.39
C ASN A 187 -3.35 -18.67 -11.35
N GLY A 188 -3.91 -18.24 -12.48
CA GLY A 188 -3.14 -17.63 -13.57
C GLY A 188 -3.03 -16.12 -13.44
N ALA A 189 -4.18 -15.46 -13.49
CA ALA A 189 -4.34 -14.02 -13.38
C ALA A 189 -5.37 -13.70 -12.30
N TRP A 190 -5.27 -12.52 -11.70
CA TRP A 190 -6.26 -12.06 -10.74
C TRP A 190 -6.75 -10.67 -11.06
N PHE A 191 -8.03 -10.46 -10.79
CA PHE A 191 -8.78 -9.23 -11.02
C PHE A 191 -9.31 -8.74 -9.68
N PHE A 192 -9.67 -7.46 -9.63
CA PHE A 192 -10.35 -6.91 -8.47
C PHE A 192 -11.65 -6.20 -8.84
N ILE A 193 -12.60 -6.23 -7.90
CA ILE A 193 -13.84 -5.46 -7.92
C ILE A 193 -13.94 -4.75 -6.59
N GLU A 194 -14.16 -3.43 -6.60
CA GLU A 194 -14.54 -2.65 -5.44
C GLU A 194 -16.05 -2.41 -5.49
N HIS A 195 -16.71 -2.48 -4.33
CA HIS A 195 -18.16 -2.41 -4.24
C HIS A 195 -18.65 -1.66 -3.01
N ASP A 196 -19.92 -1.27 -3.02
CA ASP A 196 -20.57 -0.49 -1.96
C ASP A 196 -21.03 -1.32 -0.73
N SER A 197 -21.10 -2.64 -0.85
CA SER A 197 -21.58 -3.51 0.23
C SER A 197 -20.54 -3.75 1.34
N GLU A 198 -21.01 -3.82 2.59
CA GLU A 198 -20.24 -4.24 3.77
C GLU A 198 -20.17 -5.79 3.92
N TYR A 199 -20.86 -6.52 3.04
CA TYR A 199 -20.89 -7.98 3.02
C TYR A 199 -20.07 -8.55 1.86
N GLN A 200 -20.17 -9.86 1.61
CA GLN A 200 -19.47 -10.57 0.53
C GLN A 200 -20.45 -10.87 -0.62
N PRO A 201 -20.60 -9.96 -1.61
CA PRO A 201 -21.47 -10.18 -2.76
C PRO A 201 -20.94 -11.28 -3.69
N GLU A 202 -21.84 -11.98 -4.39
CA GLU A 202 -21.48 -13.09 -5.28
C GLU A 202 -20.99 -12.56 -6.64
N VAL A 203 -19.95 -13.18 -7.19
CA VAL A 203 -19.43 -12.83 -8.52
C VAL A 203 -19.53 -14.03 -9.46
N LYS A 204 -20.04 -13.79 -10.67
CA LYS A 204 -20.04 -14.75 -11.78
C LYS A 204 -19.19 -14.22 -12.91
N VAL A 205 -18.34 -15.08 -13.47
CA VAL A 205 -17.41 -14.72 -14.55
C VAL A 205 -17.70 -15.54 -15.80
N THR A 206 -17.83 -14.84 -16.93
CA THR A 206 -18.05 -15.45 -18.24
C THR A 206 -17.10 -14.87 -19.28
N SER A 207 -16.68 -15.67 -20.24
CA SER A 207 -15.87 -15.24 -21.37
C SER A 207 -16.55 -15.60 -22.69
N TYR A 208 -16.49 -14.69 -23.64
CA TYR A 208 -17.07 -14.85 -24.97
C TYR A 208 -16.33 -13.97 -25.98
N LYS A 209 -16.61 -14.21 -27.27
CA LYS A 209 -16.01 -13.49 -28.40
C LYS A 209 -17.07 -12.88 -29.30
N ASN A 210 -16.68 -11.85 -30.06
CA ASN A 210 -17.47 -11.25 -31.12
C ASN A 210 -18.87 -10.79 -30.67
N ALA A 211 -18.93 -10.22 -29.47
CA ALA A 211 -20.13 -9.56 -28.98
C ALA A 211 -20.45 -8.31 -29.80
N ILE A 212 -21.67 -7.80 -29.68
CA ILE A 212 -22.12 -6.62 -30.44
C ILE A 212 -21.18 -5.44 -30.18
N GLY A 213 -20.55 -4.93 -31.25
CA GLY A 213 -19.65 -3.79 -31.19
C GLY A 213 -18.18 -4.15 -30.92
N THR A 214 -17.86 -5.44 -30.76
CA THR A 214 -16.47 -5.92 -30.58
C THR A 214 -15.94 -6.64 -31.83
N GLU A 215 -16.75 -6.82 -32.87
CA GLU A 215 -16.33 -7.51 -34.09
C GLU A 215 -15.31 -6.66 -34.89
N GLU A 216 -14.24 -7.27 -35.39
CA GLU A 216 -13.13 -6.57 -36.08
C GLU A 216 -13.59 -5.78 -37.31
N GLY A 217 -14.57 -6.31 -38.06
CA GLY A 217 -15.13 -5.67 -39.26
C GLY A 217 -16.27 -4.68 -38.98
N GLY A 218 -16.61 -4.43 -37.72
CA GLY A 218 -17.78 -3.66 -37.30
C GLY A 218 -19.05 -4.51 -37.16
N LEU A 219 -20.18 -3.85 -36.90
CA LEU A 219 -21.43 -4.51 -36.52
C LEU A 219 -21.86 -5.61 -37.52
N ASP A 220 -22.18 -6.80 -36.99
CA ASP A 220 -22.70 -7.95 -37.76
C ASP A 220 -21.72 -8.48 -38.82
N THR A 221 -20.41 -8.36 -38.56
CA THR A 221 -19.35 -8.93 -39.43
C THR A 221 -18.72 -10.21 -38.87
N GLY A 222 -19.02 -10.55 -37.61
CA GLY A 222 -18.52 -11.75 -36.96
C GLY A 222 -19.15 -13.05 -37.48
N PRO A 223 -18.63 -14.22 -37.08
CA PRO A 223 -19.13 -15.52 -37.53
C PRO A 223 -20.53 -15.85 -37.00
N SER A 224 -20.97 -15.19 -35.93
CA SER A 224 -22.28 -15.37 -35.29
C SER A 224 -22.77 -14.04 -34.76
N PHE A 225 -23.95 -13.60 -35.21
CA PHE A 225 -24.56 -12.36 -34.73
C PHE A 225 -24.88 -12.43 -33.23
N GLY A 226 -24.43 -11.42 -32.49
CA GLY A 226 -24.67 -11.28 -31.05
C GLY A 226 -23.62 -11.96 -30.16
N GLY A 227 -22.66 -12.70 -30.72
CA GLY A 227 -21.60 -13.37 -29.97
C GLY A 227 -21.41 -14.84 -30.32
N GLU A 228 -20.24 -15.35 -29.97
CA GLU A 228 -19.89 -16.77 -30.01
C GLU A 228 -20.26 -17.51 -28.70
N THR A 229 -19.68 -18.69 -28.49
CA THR A 229 -19.91 -19.52 -27.32
C THR A 229 -19.55 -18.79 -26.03
N ILE A 230 -20.50 -18.74 -25.10
CA ILE A 230 -20.29 -18.20 -23.76
C ILE A 230 -19.75 -19.32 -22.86
N SER A 231 -18.58 -19.09 -22.27
CA SER A 231 -17.94 -20.02 -21.34
C SER A 231 -18.02 -19.49 -19.92
N VAL A 232 -18.45 -20.32 -18.97
CA VAL A 232 -18.34 -20.02 -17.54
C VAL A 232 -16.90 -20.20 -17.13
N VAL A 233 -16.30 -19.16 -16.56
CA VAL A 233 -14.89 -19.16 -16.16
C VAL A 233 -14.80 -19.68 -14.72
N PRO A 234 -13.97 -20.70 -14.43
CA PRO A 234 -13.69 -21.11 -13.06
C PRO A 234 -13.04 -19.97 -12.28
N THR A 235 -13.48 -19.74 -11.05
CA THR A 235 -12.96 -18.64 -10.20
C THR A 235 -12.54 -19.15 -8.83
N PHE A 236 -11.52 -18.52 -8.27
CA PHE A 236 -11.25 -18.56 -6.83
C PHE A 236 -11.39 -17.14 -6.28
N ILE A 237 -12.21 -16.97 -5.25
CA ILE A 237 -12.63 -15.65 -4.79
C ILE A 237 -12.10 -15.42 -3.38
N GLY A 238 -11.42 -14.29 -3.19
CA GLY A 238 -11.03 -13.73 -1.90
C GLY A 238 -11.79 -12.44 -1.61
N TYR A 239 -12.08 -12.19 -0.33
CA TYR A 239 -12.81 -10.99 0.10
C TYR A 239 -11.98 -10.18 1.09
N ASP A 240 -11.88 -8.89 0.81
CA ASP A 240 -11.50 -7.84 1.75
C ASP A 240 -12.71 -6.90 1.94
N ARG A 241 -12.63 -5.98 2.90
CA ARG A 241 -13.72 -5.02 3.11
C ARG A 241 -13.93 -4.20 1.83
N MET A 242 -15.14 -4.25 1.29
CA MET A 242 -15.56 -3.51 0.07
C MET A 242 -14.71 -3.84 -1.18
N LYS A 243 -14.03 -5.00 -1.20
CA LYS A 243 -13.14 -5.39 -2.29
C LYS A 243 -13.12 -6.91 -2.46
N ILE A 244 -13.20 -7.36 -3.70
CA ILE A 244 -13.14 -8.76 -4.09
C ILE A 244 -11.88 -8.98 -4.92
N LYS A 245 -11.11 -10.01 -4.59
CA LYS A 245 -10.05 -10.57 -5.42
C LYS A 245 -10.59 -11.79 -6.15
N ILE A 246 -10.40 -11.86 -7.46
CA ILE A 246 -10.93 -12.92 -8.31
C ILE A 246 -9.78 -13.51 -9.11
N ASP A 247 -9.31 -14.69 -8.71
CA ASP A 247 -8.33 -15.47 -9.47
C ASP A 247 -9.05 -16.29 -10.55
N ILE A 248 -8.50 -16.30 -11.77
CA ILE A 248 -9.00 -17.07 -12.92
C ILE A 248 -7.86 -17.85 -13.60
N PRO A 249 -8.19 -18.89 -14.40
CA PRO A 249 -7.19 -19.62 -15.18
C PRO A 249 -6.47 -18.71 -16.19
N SER A 250 -5.19 -18.97 -16.43
CA SER A 250 -4.35 -18.11 -17.27
C SER A 250 -4.79 -18.03 -18.73
N SER A 251 -5.48 -19.04 -19.25
CA SER A 251 -6.03 -19.02 -20.62
C SER A 251 -7.14 -17.99 -20.85
N PHE A 252 -7.78 -17.50 -19.78
CA PHE A 252 -8.83 -16.46 -19.84
C PHE A 252 -8.29 -15.07 -19.48
N ALA A 253 -7.01 -14.93 -19.18
CA ALA A 253 -6.43 -13.66 -18.78
C ALA A 253 -6.47 -12.67 -19.95
N LEU A 254 -7.09 -11.49 -19.73
CA LEU A 254 -7.15 -10.38 -20.69
C LEU A 254 -6.63 -9.10 -20.02
N ALA A 255 -6.01 -8.23 -20.82
CA ALA A 255 -5.47 -6.94 -20.38
C ALA A 255 -5.96 -5.80 -21.30
N GLY A 256 -7.28 -5.76 -21.48
CA GLY A 256 -7.96 -4.82 -22.38
C GLY A 256 -8.58 -3.60 -21.68
N GLU A 257 -9.50 -2.94 -22.38
CA GLU A 257 -10.28 -1.82 -21.86
C GLU A 257 -11.21 -2.30 -20.73
N VAL A 258 -11.27 -1.52 -19.65
CA VAL A 258 -12.15 -1.78 -18.51
C VAL A 258 -13.42 -0.93 -18.65
N VAL A 259 -14.58 -1.58 -18.71
CA VAL A 259 -15.88 -0.91 -18.78
C VAL A 259 -16.73 -1.36 -17.60
N ILE A 260 -17.32 -0.41 -16.86
CA ILE A 260 -18.19 -0.68 -15.71
C ILE A 260 -19.58 -0.15 -16.02
N GLU A 261 -20.57 -1.03 -15.95
CA GLU A 261 -21.97 -0.74 -16.22
C GLU A 261 -22.82 -1.31 -15.08
N GLY A 262 -23.13 -0.48 -14.09
CA GLY A 262 -23.94 -0.87 -12.92
C GLY A 262 -23.29 -1.96 -12.07
N ASN A 263 -23.80 -3.17 -12.15
CA ASN A 263 -23.29 -4.35 -11.44
C ASN A 263 -22.44 -5.27 -12.32
N THR A 264 -22.06 -4.80 -13.51
CA THR A 264 -21.25 -5.53 -14.47
C THR A 264 -19.93 -4.82 -14.74
N LEU A 265 -18.84 -5.58 -14.75
CA LEU A 265 -17.53 -5.13 -15.20
C LEU A 265 -17.11 -5.98 -16.40
N LEU A 266 -16.66 -5.32 -17.47
CA LEU A 266 -16.18 -5.93 -18.69
C LEU A 266 -14.70 -5.60 -18.88
N ILE A 267 -13.93 -6.58 -19.33
CA ILE A 267 -12.58 -6.41 -19.86
C ILE A 267 -12.64 -6.79 -21.34
N ILE A 268 -12.40 -5.82 -22.22
CA ILE A 268 -12.57 -5.96 -23.67
C ILE A 268 -11.20 -5.83 -24.35
N ASP A 269 -10.76 -6.88 -25.02
CA ASP A 269 -9.50 -6.91 -25.78
C ASP A 269 -9.74 -7.44 -27.20
N GLY A 270 -9.93 -6.49 -28.12
CA GLY A 270 -10.37 -6.76 -29.48
C GLY A 270 -11.74 -7.48 -29.50
N GLU A 271 -11.80 -8.64 -30.13
CA GLU A 271 -13.00 -9.48 -30.17
C GLU A 271 -13.30 -10.20 -28.85
N ASN A 272 -12.36 -10.24 -27.90
CA ASN A 272 -12.48 -11.04 -26.68
C ASN A 272 -13.08 -10.20 -25.55
N VAL A 273 -14.05 -10.78 -24.84
CA VAL A 273 -14.69 -10.14 -23.70
C VAL A 273 -14.64 -11.07 -22.50
N LEU A 274 -14.24 -10.52 -21.36
CA LEU A 274 -14.35 -11.15 -20.05
C LEU A 274 -15.33 -10.32 -19.20
N ASN A 275 -16.41 -10.95 -18.78
CA ASN A 275 -17.53 -10.32 -18.09
C ASN A 275 -17.62 -10.82 -16.66
N PHE A 276 -17.66 -9.87 -15.72
CA PHE A 276 -17.84 -10.08 -14.29
C PHE A 276 -19.19 -9.48 -13.89
N THR A 277 -20.11 -10.32 -13.41
CA THR A 277 -21.41 -9.89 -12.90
C THR A 277 -21.44 -10.03 -11.39
N LEU A 278 -21.73 -8.93 -10.70
CA LEU A 278 -21.84 -8.84 -9.26
C LEU A 278 -23.32 -8.92 -8.83
N GLU A 279 -23.64 -9.80 -7.88
CA GLU A 279 -24.99 -9.91 -7.32
C GLU A 279 -25.02 -9.41 -5.87
N GLY A 280 -25.97 -8.53 -5.56
CA GLY A 280 -26.19 -8.00 -4.21
C GLY A 280 -25.38 -6.75 -3.83
N ALA A 281 -24.69 -6.12 -4.79
CA ALA A 281 -23.95 -4.86 -4.61
C ALA A 281 -23.75 -4.12 -5.94
N THR A 282 -23.34 -2.85 -5.85
CA THR A 282 -22.96 -2.02 -7.01
C THR A 282 -21.45 -1.99 -7.16
N ILE A 283 -20.95 -2.12 -8.39
CA ILE A 283 -19.52 -1.99 -8.66
C ILE A 283 -19.15 -0.51 -8.63
N THR A 284 -18.15 -0.15 -7.82
CA THR A 284 -17.63 1.23 -7.75
C THR A 284 -16.33 1.39 -8.54
N ASN A 285 -15.55 0.31 -8.69
CA ASN A 285 -14.29 0.28 -9.44
C ASN A 285 -13.89 -1.18 -9.70
N GLY A 286 -12.96 -1.43 -10.62
CA GLY A 286 -12.38 -2.75 -10.81
C GLY A 286 -11.40 -2.79 -11.98
N GLY A 287 -10.73 -3.92 -12.16
CA GLY A 287 -9.79 -4.11 -13.26
C GLY A 287 -8.77 -5.22 -13.04
N VAL A 288 -7.75 -5.22 -13.89
CA VAL A 288 -6.57 -6.09 -13.78
C VAL A 288 -5.57 -5.41 -12.84
N THR A 289 -5.03 -6.16 -11.90
CA THR A 289 -3.81 -5.76 -11.19
C THR A 289 -2.61 -6.29 -11.93
N ASN A 290 -1.72 -5.39 -12.35
CA ASN A 290 -0.40 -5.79 -12.85
C ASN A 290 0.26 -6.64 -11.76
N LYS A 291 0.73 -7.85 -12.12
CA LYS A 291 1.62 -8.63 -11.25
C LYS A 291 2.82 -7.72 -10.94
N ILE A 292 2.96 -7.31 -9.68
CA ILE A 292 4.17 -6.69 -9.15
C ILE A 292 5.30 -7.70 -9.27
#